data_AF-A0AAV2YX47-F1
#
_entry.id   AF-A0AAV2YX47-F1
#
_cell.length_a   1.000
_cell.length_b   1.000
_cell.length_c   1.000
_cell.angle_alpha   90.00
_cell.angle_beta   90.00
_cell.angle_gamma   90.00
#
_symmetry.space_group_name_H-M   'P 1'
#
loop_
_entity.id
_entity.type
_entity.pdbx_description
1 polymer ?
#
loop_
_entity_poly.entity_id
_entity_poly.type
_entity_poly.pdbx_seq_one_letter_code
_entity_poly.pdbx_strand_id
1 'polypeptide(L)' 'YKGGVLSSCDTNQPDHAVLAYGYTNDAWLIKNSWGTQWGEQGMIKLKRGGGGQGTCGVLSNAAYPELAKISEFVCVESK' A
#
# COMPACT_ATOMS: atom_id res chain seq x y z
N TYR A 1 -13.65 5.16 -7.28
CA TYR A 1 -13.51 5.35 -5.82
C TYR A 1 -13.41 6.85 -5.51
N LYS A 2 -14.11 7.34 -4.48
CA LYS A 2 -14.04 8.72 -3.98
C LYS A 2 -13.79 8.80 -2.46
N GLY A 3 -14.13 7.76 -1.71
CA GLY A 3 -13.86 7.64 -0.28
C GLY A 3 -14.51 6.40 0.32
N GLY A 4 -14.27 6.17 1.62
CA GLY A 4 -14.78 5.02 2.36
C GLY A 4 -13.88 3.77 2.28
N VAL A 5 -14.39 2.62 2.71
CA VAL A 5 -13.66 1.34 2.63
C VAL A 5 -14.19 0.55 1.44
N LEU A 6 -13.36 0.36 0.42
CA LEU A 6 -13.73 -0.47 -0.73
C LEU A 6 -13.68 -1.94 -0.32
N SER A 7 -14.80 -2.65 -0.48
CA SER A 7 -14.95 -4.04 -0.04
C SER A 7 -15.06 -5.07 -1.16
N SER A 8 -15.19 -4.62 -2.41
CA SER A 8 -15.34 -5.49 -3.58
C SER A 8 -14.69 -4.85 -4.81
N CYS A 9 -14.18 -5.70 -5.69
CA CYS A 9 -13.65 -5.34 -7.00
C CYS A 9 -14.22 -6.31 -8.04
N ASP A 10 -14.29 -5.88 -9.30
CA ASP A 10 -14.78 -6.71 -10.41
C ASP A 10 -13.85 -7.89 -10.70
N THR A 11 -12.57 -7.76 -10.33
CA THR A 11 -11.54 -8.79 -10.44
C THR A 11 -10.59 -8.74 -9.25
N ASN A 12 -9.93 -9.87 -8.98
CA ASN A 12 -8.82 -10.00 -8.01
C ASN A 12 -7.46 -10.21 -8.69
N GLN A 13 -7.38 -10.05 -10.01
CA GLN A 13 -6.11 -10.12 -10.75
C GLN A 13 -5.45 -8.73 -10.73
N PRO A 14 -4.34 -8.54 -9.99
CA PRO A 14 -3.71 -7.23 -9.90
C PRO A 14 -3.00 -6.87 -11.21
N ASP A 15 -3.17 -5.63 -11.65
CA ASP A 15 -2.50 -5.01 -12.79
C ASP A 15 -1.69 -3.74 -12.41
N HIS A 16 -1.84 -3.28 -11.17
CA HIS A 16 -1.26 -2.03 -10.69
C HIS A 16 -0.60 -2.19 -9.32
N ALA A 17 0.65 -1.73 -9.19
CA ALA A 17 1.38 -1.76 -7.93
C ALA A 17 1.11 -0.50 -7.10
N VAL A 18 0.92 -0.69 -5.80
CA VAL A 18 0.58 0.36 -4.84
C VAL A 18 1.39 0.20 -3.56
N LEU A 19 1.46 1.25 -2.74
CA LEU A 19 2.18 1.22 -1.46
C LEU A 19 1.21 1.04 -0.31
N ALA A 20 1.30 -0.09 0.39
CA ALA A 20 0.68 -0.23 1.71
C ALA A 20 1.53 0.49 2.75
N TYR A 21 0.94 1.47 3.46
CA TYR A 21 1.65 2.25 4.49
C TYR A 21 1.13 1.98 5.91
N GLY A 22 0.04 1.23 6.05
CA GLY A 22 -0.54 0.89 7.34
C GLY A 22 -1.83 0.11 7.23
N TYR A 23 -2.49 -0.08 8.37
CA TYR A 23 -3.77 -0.75 8.47
C TYR A 23 -4.55 -0.29 9.72
N THR A 24 -5.85 -0.52 9.70
CA THR A 24 -6.73 -0.49 10.88
C THR A 24 -7.27 -1.90 11.13
N ASN A 25 -8.20 -2.04 12.09
CA ASN A 25 -8.91 -3.31 12.28
C ASN A 25 -9.68 -3.74 11.02
N ASP A 26 -10.22 -2.77 10.27
CA ASP A 26 -11.15 -3.01 9.17
C ASP A 26 -10.56 -2.78 7.77
N ALA A 27 -9.40 -2.12 7.66
CA ALA A 27 -8.87 -1.72 6.36
C ALA A 27 -7.34 -1.78 6.23
N TRP A 28 -6.89 -2.06 5.00
CA TRP A 28 -5.55 -1.74 4.52
C TRP A 28 -5.50 -0.29 4.06
N LEU A 29 -4.47 0.44 4.48
CA LEU A 29 -4.24 1.83 4.09
C LEU A 29 -3.21 1.86 2.97
N ILE A 30 -3.66 2.34 1.80
CA ILE A 30 -2.88 2.25 0.57
C ILE A 30 -2.71 3.64 -0.04
N LYS A 31 -1.47 3.95 -0.43
CA LYS A 31 -1.11 5.11 -1.23
C LYS A 31 -1.06 4.73 -2.70
N ASN A 32 -1.83 5.47 -3.49
CA ASN A 32 -1.85 5.32 -4.93
C ASN A 32 -0.93 6.34 -5.62
N SER A 33 -0.71 6.20 -6.92
CA SER A 33 0.17 7.00 -7.76
C SER A 33 -0.58 7.90 -8.76
N TRP A 34 -1.87 8.14 -8.56
CA TRP A 34 -2.74 8.91 -9.47
C TRP A 34 -3.02 10.36 -9.04
N GLY A 35 -2.13 10.92 -8.20
CA GLY A 35 -2.26 12.28 -7.69
C GLY A 35 -3.29 12.44 -6.57
N THR A 36 -3.26 13.60 -5.91
CA THR A 36 -4.05 13.88 -4.71
C THR A 36 -5.54 14.14 -4.98
N GLN A 37 -5.91 14.39 -6.25
CA GLN A 37 -7.30 14.59 -6.67
C GLN A 37 -8.11 13.29 -6.75
N TRP A 38 -7.42 12.14 -6.72
CA TRP A 38 -8.06 10.83 -6.72
C TRP A 38 -8.29 10.32 -5.30
N GLY A 39 -9.43 9.65 -5.07
CA GLY A 39 -9.74 9.03 -3.79
C GLY A 39 -9.70 10.02 -2.62
N GLU A 40 -9.15 9.57 -1.50
CA GLU A 40 -8.97 10.39 -0.30
C GLU A 40 -7.54 10.94 -0.30
N GLN A 41 -7.32 12.09 -0.95
CA GLN A 41 -6.00 12.72 -1.06
C GLN A 41 -4.92 11.81 -1.70
N GLY A 42 -5.30 11.02 -2.71
CA GLY A 42 -4.43 10.04 -3.37
C GLY A 42 -4.38 8.68 -2.67
N MET A 43 -5.16 8.48 -1.62
CA MET A 43 -5.21 7.24 -0.84
C MET A 43 -6.50 6.46 -1.08
N ILE A 44 -6.43 5.17 -0.79
CA ILE A 44 -7.57 4.25 -0.76
C ILE A 44 -7.50 3.35 0.47
N LYS A 45 -8.68 3.02 1.01
CA LYS A 45 -8.84 2.00 2.04
C LYS A 45 -9.46 0.76 1.40
N LEU A 46 -8.79 -0.38 1.51
CA LEU A 46 -9.35 -1.67 1.10
C LEU A 46 -9.78 -2.46 2.32
N LYS A 47 -10.92 -3.14 2.26
CA LYS A 47 -11.40 -3.96 3.37
C LYS A 47 -10.35 -5.01 3.75
N ARG A 48 -10.11 -5.13 5.05
CA ARG A 48 -9.21 -6.12 5.63
C ARG A 48 -10.02 -7.33 6.11
N GLY A 49 -9.42 -8.52 6.00
CA GLY A 49 -10.08 -9.80 6.29
C GLY A 49 -10.70 -10.44 5.05
N GLY A 50 -11.30 -11.63 5.21
CA GLY A 50 -11.94 -12.38 4.12
C GLY A 50 -11.09 -13.50 3.51
N GLY A 51 -9.83 -13.65 3.93
CA GLY A 51 -8.94 -14.72 3.46
C GLY A 51 -8.56 -14.61 1.97
N GLY A 52 -7.91 -15.65 1.44
CA GLY A 52 -7.52 -15.73 0.03
C GLY A 52 -6.59 -14.59 -0.41
N GLN A 53 -6.86 -14.00 -1.57
CA GLN A 53 -6.04 -12.92 -2.15
C GLN A 53 -6.34 -11.53 -1.54
N GLY A 54 -7.26 -11.44 -0.57
CA GLY A 54 -7.74 -10.17 -0.03
C GLY A 54 -8.57 -9.37 -1.05
N THR A 55 -9.12 -8.23 -0.61
CA THR A 55 -9.89 -7.34 -1.47
C THR A 55 -9.03 -6.83 -2.64
N CYS A 56 -9.51 -7.03 -3.86
CA CYS A 56 -8.85 -6.59 -5.11
C CYS A 56 -7.46 -7.23 -5.33
N GLY A 57 -7.22 -8.40 -4.76
CA GLY A 57 -5.94 -9.10 -4.89
C GLY A 57 -4.78 -8.48 -4.11
N VAL A 58 -5.03 -7.57 -3.16
CA VAL A 58 -3.97 -6.83 -2.44
C VAL A 58 -2.97 -7.71 -1.70
N LEU A 59 -3.34 -8.96 -1.35
CA LEU A 59 -2.47 -9.91 -0.66
C LEU A 59 -1.74 -10.87 -1.61
N SER A 60 -1.90 -10.76 -2.92
CA SER A 60 -1.37 -11.75 -3.86
C SER A 60 0.13 -11.62 -4.11
N ASN A 61 0.67 -10.39 -4.15
CA ASN A 61 2.06 -10.11 -4.47
C ASN A 61 2.58 -8.92 -3.65
N ALA A 62 3.07 -9.21 -2.44
CA ALA A 62 3.68 -8.21 -1.57
C ALA A 62 5.21 -8.31 -1.62
N ALA A 63 5.88 -7.15 -1.72
CA ALA A 63 7.32 -7.04 -1.63
C ALA A 63 7.69 -5.82 -0.78
N TYR A 64 8.83 -5.89 -0.10
CA TYR A 64 9.39 -4.79 0.68
C TYR A 64 10.91 -4.80 0.54
N PRO A 65 11.57 -3.64 0.55
CA PRO A 65 13.02 -3.59 0.55
C PRO A 65 13.58 -3.99 1.91
N GLU A 66 14.64 -4.79 1.93
CA GLU A 66 15.45 -5.01 3.12
C GLU A 66 16.55 -3.94 3.18
N LEU A 67 16.59 -3.19 4.27
CA LEU A 67 17.67 -2.24 4.50
C LEU A 67 18.90 -2.99 4.99
N ALA A 68 20.00 -2.89 4.26
CA ALA A 68 21.28 -3.40 4.72
C ALA A 68 21.69 -2.69 6.01
N LYS A 69 22.09 -3.46 7.03
CA LYS A 69 22.71 -2.89 8.23
C LYS A 69 24.06 -2.29 7.82
N ILE A 70 24.19 -0.98 7.94
CA ILE A 70 25.47 -0.31 7.79
C ILE A 70 26.18 -0.45 9.14
N SER A 71 27.31 -1.16 9.18
CA SER A 71 28.09 -1.36 10.40
C SER A 71 28.83 -0.09 10.86
N GLU A 72 28.90 0.94 10.01
CA GLU A 72 29.65 2.16 10.31
C GLU A 72 29.03 3.38 9.57
N PHE A 73 28.54 4.35 10.33
CA PHE A 73 28.19 5.67 9.79
C PHE A 73 29.48 6.47 9.59
N VAL A 74 29.99 6.55 8.36
CA VAL A 74 31.02 7.54 8.02
C VAL A 74 30.33 8.86 7.73
N CYS A 75 30.30 9.76 8.71
CA CYS A 75 30.01 11.17 8.46
C CYS A 75 31.16 11.75 7.63
N VAL A 76 30.92 11.96 6.33
CA VAL A 76 31.82 12.76 5.50
C VAL A 76 31.34 14.20 5.60
N GLU A 77 31.96 15.01 6.45
CA GLU A 77 31.76 16.46 6.43
C GLU A 77 32.36 17.02 5.13
N SER A 78 31.54 17.70 4.32
CA SER A 78 32.05 18.50 3.21
C SER A 78 32.60 19.81 3.77
N LYS A 79 33.86 20.11 3.48
CA LYS A 79 34.42 21.45 3.65
C LYS A 79 33.72 22.48 2.76
#